data_AF-A0A2P5Z3N5-F1
#
_entry.id   AF-A0A2P5Z3N5-F1
#
_cell.length_a   1.000
_cell.length_b   1.000
_cell.length_c   1.000
_cell.angle_alpha   90.00
_cell.angle_beta   90.00
_cell.angle_gamma   90.00
#
_symmetry.space_group_name_H-M   'P 1'
#
loop_
_entity.id
_entity.type
_entity.pdbx_description
1 polymer ?
#
loop_
_entity_poly.entity_id
_entity_poly.type
_entity_poly.pdbx_seq_one_letter_code
_entity_poly.pdbx_strand_id
1 'polypeptide(L)'
;MLLTLTACGAVDTVKNAYAYAYAHSQEVAADLEKSVGSKPAVGFNWANGSLVQVTVNFQGVPHKPLAQIVQLSKDSVATRFEQAPGNVVVTFTVPGK
;
A
#
# COMPACT_ATOMS: atom_id res chain seq x y z
N MET A 1 24.00 -7.90 -32.21
CA MET A 1 22.87 -8.61 -31.59
C MET A 1 22.03 -7.54 -30.90
N LEU A 2 20.93 -7.14 -31.55
CA LEU A 2 20.12 -5.98 -31.17
C LEU A 2 19.18 -6.41 -30.02
N LEU A 3 19.39 -5.89 -28.81
CA LEU A 3 18.46 -6.07 -27.69
C LEU A 3 17.24 -5.16 -27.88
N THR A 4 16.41 -5.42 -28.88
CA THR A 4 15.05 -4.87 -28.94
C THR A 4 14.14 -5.80 -28.14
N LEU A 5 14.33 -5.82 -26.83
CA LEU A 5 13.34 -6.41 -25.94
C LEU A 5 12.12 -5.48 -25.98
N THR A 6 10.99 -6.04 -26.37
CA THR A 6 9.69 -5.42 -26.57
C THR A 6 9.33 -4.44 -25.44
N ALA A 7 9.66 -3.16 -25.62
CA ALA A 7 9.36 -2.11 -24.65
C ALA A 7 7.86 -2.01 -24.34
N CYS A 8 6.99 -2.37 -25.30
CA CYS A 8 5.53 -2.33 -25.15
C CYS A 8 5.02 -3.27 -24.03
N GLY A 9 5.47 -4.53 -24.01
CA GLY A 9 4.97 -5.50 -23.03
C GLY A 9 5.35 -5.16 -21.58
N ALA A 10 6.53 -4.55 -21.38
CA ALA A 10 6.96 -4.10 -20.07
C ALA A 10 6.14 -2.90 -19.57
N VAL A 11 5.84 -1.91 -20.43
CA VAL A 11 5.03 -0.76 -20.02
C VAL A 11 3.57 -1.12 -19.76
N ASP A 12 2.97 -2.03 -20.52
CA ASP A 12 1.59 -2.47 -20.29
C ASP A 12 1.47 -3.24 -18.96
N THR A 13 2.45 -4.10 -18.65
CA THR A 13 2.52 -4.82 -17.37
C THR A 13 2.66 -3.84 -16.19
N VAL A 14 3.53 -2.84 -16.30
CA VAL A 14 3.74 -1.83 -15.24
C VAL A 14 2.51 -0.94 -15.05
N LYS A 15 1.83 -0.54 -16.13
CA LYS A 15 0.58 0.25 -16.03
C LYS A 15 -0.54 -0.54 -15.35
N ASN A 16 -0.70 -1.82 -15.71
CA ASN A 16 -1.70 -2.69 -15.10
C ASN A 16 -1.41 -2.92 -13.62
N ALA A 17 -0.14 -3.16 -13.30
CA ALA A 17 0.35 -3.25 -11.93
C ALA A 17 0.04 -1.97 -11.13
N TYR A 18 0.40 -0.80 -11.66
CA TYR A 18 0.12 0.46 -10.97
C TYR A 18 -1.39 0.68 -10.75
N ALA A 19 -2.23 0.45 -11.76
CA ALA A 19 -3.68 0.60 -11.64
C ALA A 19 -4.28 -0.36 -10.60
N TYR A 20 -3.83 -1.62 -10.61
CA TYR A 20 -4.18 -2.63 -9.61
C TYR A 20 -3.81 -2.15 -8.20
N ALA A 21 -2.54 -1.78 -7.97
CA ALA A 21 -2.07 -1.39 -6.64
C ALA A 21 -2.74 -0.10 -6.15
N TYR A 22 -3.07 0.82 -7.06
CA TYR A 22 -3.83 2.02 -6.73
C TYR A 22 -5.25 1.72 -6.30
N ALA A 23 -5.96 0.82 -7.00
CA ALA A 23 -7.31 0.42 -6.60
C ALA A 23 -7.31 -0.23 -5.20
N HIS A 24 -6.41 -1.18 -4.97
CA HIS A 24 -6.31 -1.87 -3.69
C HIS A 24 -5.80 -0.98 -2.56
N SER A 25 -4.96 0.03 -2.84
CA SER A 25 -4.57 1.01 -1.82
C SER A 25 -5.77 1.82 -1.32
N GLN A 26 -6.73 2.15 -2.19
CA GLN A 26 -7.98 2.81 -1.77
C GLN A 26 -8.88 1.89 -0.92
N GLU A 27 -8.93 0.61 -1.25
CA GLU A 27 -9.68 -0.38 -0.46
C GLU A 27 -9.10 -0.54 0.94
N VAL A 28 -7.76 -0.61 1.05
CA VAL A 28 -7.06 -0.62 2.34
C VAL A 28 -7.39 0.65 3.14
N ALA A 29 -7.34 1.82 2.50
CA ALA A 29 -7.69 3.07 3.17
C ALA A 29 -9.14 3.05 3.71
N ALA A 30 -10.09 2.53 2.93
CA ALA A 30 -11.49 2.43 3.32
C ALA A 30 -11.74 1.41 4.45
N ASP A 31 -11.02 0.28 4.45
CA ASP A 31 -11.10 -0.69 5.53
C ASP A 31 -10.54 -0.13 6.85
N LEU A 32 -9.43 0.61 6.76
CA LEU A 32 -8.80 1.23 7.93
C LEU A 32 -9.61 2.41 8.45
N GLU A 33 -10.28 3.17 7.59
CA GLU A 33 -11.28 4.15 8.03
C GLU A 33 -12.36 3.51 8.91
N LYS A 34 -12.89 2.34 8.50
CA LYS A 34 -13.92 1.62 9.27
C LYS A 34 -13.41 0.97 10.54
N SER A 35 -12.24 0.34 10.49
CA SER A 35 -11.71 -0.50 11.58
C SER A 35 -10.85 0.28 12.58
N VAL A 36 -10.04 1.22 12.09
CA VAL A 36 -9.17 2.09 12.88
C VAL A 36 -9.89 3.39 13.27
N GLY A 37 -10.88 3.84 12.50
CA GLY A 37 -11.64 5.07 12.75
C GLY A 37 -10.99 6.32 12.17
N SER A 38 -9.94 6.17 11.36
CA SER A 38 -9.26 7.24 10.64
C SER A 38 -8.80 6.72 9.30
N LYS A 39 -8.97 7.52 8.24
CA LYS A 39 -8.60 7.13 6.88
C LYS A 39 -7.13 7.48 6.61
N PRO A 40 -6.25 6.48 6.40
CA PRO A 40 -4.86 6.74 6.06
C PRO A 40 -4.69 7.04 4.56
N ALA A 41 -3.59 7.70 4.22
CA ALA A 41 -3.06 7.68 2.87
C ALA A 41 -2.28 6.37 2.67
N VAL A 42 -2.60 5.62 1.61
CA VAL A 42 -1.95 4.34 1.32
C VAL A 42 -1.15 4.45 0.03
N GLY A 43 0.16 4.32 0.14
CA GLY A 43 1.11 4.27 -0.96
C GLY A 43 1.67 2.87 -1.15
N PHE A 44 2.31 2.63 -2.28
CA PHE A 44 2.93 1.36 -2.62
C PHE A 44 4.20 1.56 -3.43
N ASN A 45 5.12 0.61 -3.32
CA ASN A 45 6.32 0.54 -4.13
C ASN A 45 6.34 -0.80 -4.86
N TRP A 46 6.37 -0.74 -6.19
CA TRP A 46 6.50 -1.89 -7.06
C TRP A 46 7.84 -1.82 -7.77
N ALA A 47 8.66 -2.85 -7.61
CA ALA A 47 9.94 -2.94 -8.31
C ALA A 47 10.14 -4.35 -8.85
N ASN A 48 10.67 -4.43 -10.09
CA ASN A 48 11.01 -5.70 -10.74
C ASN A 48 9.87 -6.72 -10.76
N GLY A 49 8.63 -6.26 -10.98
CA GLY A 49 7.45 -7.12 -11.04
C GLY A 49 6.91 -7.58 -9.68
N SER A 50 7.48 -7.13 -8.55
CA SER A 50 7.03 -7.50 -7.20
C SER A 50 6.59 -6.31 -6.36
N LEU A 51 5.50 -6.48 -5.58
CA LEU A 51 5.09 -5.52 -4.56
C LEU A 51 6.09 -5.53 -3.39
N VAL A 52 6.97 -4.54 -3.36
CA VAL A 52 8.06 -4.48 -2.37
C VAL A 52 7.57 -3.96 -1.02
N GLN A 53 6.74 -2.92 -1.06
CA GLN A 53 6.30 -2.23 0.15
C GLN A 53 4.92 -1.62 -0.04
N VAL A 54 4.13 -1.67 1.02
CA VAL A 54 2.92 -0.85 1.18
C VAL A 54 3.13 0.08 2.37
N THR A 55 2.83 1.36 2.19
CA THR A 55 2.97 2.39 3.22
C THR A 55 1.59 2.90 3.59
N VAL A 56 1.22 2.75 4.86
CA VAL A 56 -0.03 3.22 5.45
C VAL A 56 0.30 4.41 6.34
N ASN A 57 -0.05 5.62 5.90
CA ASN A 57 0.22 6.85 6.63
C ASN A 57 -1.06 7.46 7.22
N PHE A 58 -1.15 7.48 8.54
CA PHE A 58 -2.21 8.17 9.27
C PHE A 58 -1.84 9.63 9.52
N GLN A 59 -2.80 10.54 9.35
CA GLN A 59 -2.68 11.92 9.83
C GLN A 59 -3.10 11.95 11.30
N GLY A 60 -2.12 12.14 12.19
CA GLY A 60 -2.24 11.95 13.63
C GLY A 60 -2.12 10.49 14.06
N VAL A 61 -2.13 10.26 15.39
CA VAL A 61 -2.16 8.93 15.99
C VAL A 61 -3.62 8.56 16.29
N PRO A 62 -4.20 7.52 15.66
CA PRO A 62 -5.55 7.08 15.95
C PRO A 62 -5.74 6.72 17.43
N HIS A 63 -6.94 6.95 17.96
CA HIS A 63 -7.30 6.62 19.36
C HIS A 63 -7.54 5.10 19.55
N LYS A 64 -6.51 4.30 19.27
CA LYS A 64 -6.46 2.84 19.45
C LYS A 64 -5.06 2.43 19.93
N PRO A 65 -4.94 1.26 20.59
CA PRO A 65 -3.62 0.70 20.91
C PRO A 65 -2.76 0.54 19.65
N LEU A 66 -1.49 0.94 19.72
CA LEU A 66 -0.56 0.88 18.58
C LEU A 66 -0.50 -0.52 17.95
N ALA A 67 -0.45 -1.57 18.79
CA ALA A 67 -0.46 -2.95 18.33
C ALA A 67 -1.71 -3.30 17.51
N GLN A 68 -2.88 -2.75 17.88
CA GLN A 68 -4.12 -2.96 17.15
C GLN A 68 -4.09 -2.23 15.80
N ILE A 69 -3.57 -1.01 15.73
CA ILE A 69 -3.42 -0.25 14.48
C ILE A 69 -2.51 -1.01 13.51
N VAL A 70 -1.38 -1.51 14.00
CA VAL A 70 -0.42 -2.29 13.20
C VAL A 70 -1.06 -3.58 12.69
N GLN A 71 -1.76 -4.32 13.55
CA GLN A 71 -2.39 -5.58 13.15
C GLN A 71 -3.49 -5.36 12.10
N LEU A 72 -4.40 -4.41 12.34
CA LEU A 72 -5.45 -4.05 11.38
C LEU A 72 -4.87 -3.58 10.03
N SER A 73 -3.78 -2.80 10.06
CA SER A 73 -3.09 -2.37 8.83
C SER A 73 -2.53 -3.55 8.06
N LYS A 74 -1.87 -4.49 8.73
CA LYS A 74 -1.36 -5.72 8.09
C LYS A 74 -2.48 -6.58 7.53
N ASP A 75 -3.53 -6.80 8.28
CA ASP A 75 -4.66 -7.64 7.89
C ASP A 75 -5.40 -7.05 6.68
N SER A 76 -5.62 -5.74 6.68
CA SER A 76 -6.23 -5.03 5.55
C SER A 76 -5.35 -5.14 4.30
N VAL A 77 -4.04 -4.91 4.41
CA VAL A 77 -3.12 -5.06 3.27
C VAL A 77 -3.09 -6.49 2.75
N ALA A 78 -3.00 -7.49 3.63
CA ALA A 78 -3.01 -8.90 3.23
C ALA A 78 -4.35 -9.35 2.62
N THR A 79 -5.46 -8.71 2.99
CA THR A 79 -6.78 -9.01 2.43
C THR A 79 -6.97 -8.40 1.05
N ARG A 80 -6.44 -7.20 0.80
CA ARG A 80 -6.69 -6.45 -0.44
C ARG A 80 -5.65 -6.71 -1.51
N PHE A 81 -4.40 -6.94 -1.15
CA PHE A 81 -3.37 -7.27 -2.11
C PHE A 81 -3.24 -8.79 -2.26
N GLU A 82 -3.42 -9.29 -3.48
CA GLU A 82 -3.24 -10.70 -3.84
C GLU A 82 -1.80 -11.16 -3.61
N GLN A 83 -0.84 -10.26 -3.86
CA GLN A 83 0.56 -10.47 -3.54
C GLN A 83 0.89 -9.83 -2.19
N ALA A 84 1.38 -10.64 -1.23
CA ALA A 84 1.89 -10.12 0.03
C ALA A 84 3.10 -9.20 -0.22
N PRO A 85 3.11 -7.96 0.30
CA PRO A 85 4.25 -7.09 0.17
C PRO A 85 5.42 -7.59 1.01
N GLY A 86 6.65 -7.30 0.57
CA GLY A 86 7.84 -7.58 1.37
C GLY A 86 7.81 -6.87 2.74
N ASN A 87 7.26 -5.66 2.79
CA ASN A 87 7.09 -4.88 4.02
C ASN A 87 5.76 -4.11 4.05
N VAL A 88 5.17 -3.99 5.24
CA VAL A 88 4.10 -3.02 5.53
C VAL A 88 4.66 -1.97 6.48
N VAL A 89 4.72 -0.72 6.03
CA VAL A 89 5.18 0.41 6.84
C VAL A 89 3.97 1.18 7.33
N VAL A 90 3.83 1.33 8.64
CA VAL A 90 2.76 2.12 9.26
C VAL A 90 3.38 3.38 9.84
N THR A 91 2.96 4.54 9.35
CA THR A 91 3.49 5.85 9.78
C THR A 91 2.39 6.75 10.32
N PHE A 92 2.80 7.68 11.18
CA PHE A 92 1.93 8.70 11.75
C PHE A 92 2.55 10.06 11.48
N THR A 93 1.82 10.93 10.78
CA THR A 93 2.22 12.32 10.58
C THR A 93 1.60 13.16 11.71
N VAL A 94 2.42 13.78 12.56
CA VAL A 94 1.96 14.61 13.69
C VAL A 94 2.39 16.07 13.50
N PRO A 95 1.62 17.06 14.02
CA PRO A 95 2.04 18.45 14.01
C PRO A 95 3.41 18.64 14.70
N GLY A 96 4.29 19.43 14.08
CA GLY A 96 5.63 19.70 14.62
C GLY A 96 5.70 20.83 15.64
N LYS A 97 4.60 21.56 15.86
CA LYS A 97 4.45 22.67 16.80
C LYS A 97 3.03 22.69 17.35
#